data_AF-A0A3N6LA88-F1
#
_entry.id   AF-A0A3N6LA88-F1
#
_cell.length_a   1.000
_cell.length_b   1.000
_cell.length_c   1.000
_cell.angle_alpha   90.00
_cell.angle_beta   90.00
_cell.angle_gamma   90.00
#
_symmetry.space_group_name_H-M   'P 1'
#
loop_
_entity.id
_entity.type
_entity.pdbx_description
1 polymer ?
#
loop_
_entity_poly.entity_id
_entity_poly.type
_entity_poly.pdbx_seq_one_letter_code
_entity_poly.pdbx_strand_id
1 'polypeptide(L)'
;MNIKGIKIWQVFLAFIIWIGTMFLPATVNQAKLNTNFDYKKSRENFFYFLFHQVPFYSFILGLVLLISLFLIYRKINFSVYFSFASLIFYISFLVIAFPSMIIFNHSLSGNTFGAELSIFLTFYGAGYIIAVLFGLVAFLLLFLYSLRIKEC
;
A
#
# COMPACT_ATOMS: atom_id res chain seq x y z
N MET A 1 -8.81 -20.51 11.43
CA MET A 1 -7.44 -19.97 11.58
C MET A 1 -7.21 -19.67 13.05
N ASN A 2 -6.24 -20.32 13.72
CA ASN A 2 -6.05 -20.16 15.16
C ASN A 2 -5.31 -18.84 15.45
N ILE A 3 -6.07 -17.76 15.69
CA ILE A 3 -5.57 -16.39 15.85
C ILE A 3 -4.63 -16.26 17.08
N LYS A 4 -4.71 -17.21 18.02
CA LYS A 4 -3.89 -17.26 19.25
C LYS A 4 -2.39 -17.42 19.02
N GLY A 5 -1.97 -17.86 17.82
CA GLY A 5 -0.55 -18.10 17.49
C GLY A 5 0.24 -16.86 17.04
N ILE A 6 -0.41 -15.75 16.70
CA ILE A 6 0.27 -14.59 16.10
C ILE A 6 1.03 -13.81 17.18
N LYS A 7 2.35 -13.73 17.05
CA LYS A 7 3.23 -13.00 17.96
C LYS A 7 3.45 -11.57 17.46
N ILE A 8 3.57 -10.61 18.37
CA ILE A 8 3.81 -9.20 18.03
C ILE A 8 5.06 -9.00 17.15
N TRP A 9 6.11 -9.81 17.35
CA TRP A 9 7.32 -9.77 16.51
C TRP A 9 7.03 -10.08 15.03
N GLN A 10 6.06 -10.96 14.73
CA GLN A 10 5.68 -11.25 13.35
C GLN A 10 4.99 -10.05 12.68
N VAL A 11 4.22 -9.27 13.45
CA VAL A 11 3.62 -8.03 12.98
C VAL A 11 4.71 -7.01 12.65
N PHE A 12 5.66 -6.79 13.57
CA PHE A 12 6.79 -5.88 13.33
C PHE A 12 7.65 -6.31 12.14
N LEU A 13 7.96 -7.60 12.02
CA LEU A 13 8.73 -8.12 10.89
C LEU A 13 8.01 -7.86 9.55
N ALA A 14 6.70 -8.05 9.48
CA ALA A 14 5.91 -7.77 8.28
C ALA A 14 5.95 -6.28 7.91
N PHE A 15 5.90 -5.38 8.90
CA PHE A 15 6.07 -3.94 8.66
C PHE A 15 7.47 -3.58 8.17
N ILE A 16 8.53 -4.16 8.74
CA ILE A 16 9.91 -3.93 8.28
C ILE A 16 10.08 -4.39 6.83
N ILE A 17 9.55 -5.57 6.49
CA ILE A 17 9.60 -6.09 5.11
C ILE A 17 8.82 -5.16 4.17
N TRP A 18 7.60 -4.75 4.54
CA TRP A 18 6.80 -3.83 3.74
C TRP A 18 7.52 -2.49 3.50
N ILE A 19 8.08 -1.88 4.55
CA ILE A 19 8.89 -0.66 4.44
C ILE A 19 10.10 -0.88 3.52
N GLY A 20 10.79 -2.02 3.65
CA GLY A 20 11.91 -2.40 2.79
C GLY A 20 11.50 -2.47 1.31
N THR A 21 10.33 -3.04 1.01
CA THR A 21 9.82 -3.11 -0.37
C THR A 21 9.47 -1.75 -0.97
N MET A 22 9.23 -0.72 -0.15
CA MET A 22 8.94 0.63 -0.65
C MET A 22 10.13 1.32 -1.32
N PHE A 23 11.35 0.86 -1.08
CA PHE A 23 12.55 1.37 -1.75
C PHE A 23 12.70 0.88 -3.19
N LEU A 24 11.92 -0.14 -3.59
CA LEU A 24 11.94 -0.64 -4.96
C LEU A 24 11.34 0.39 -5.93
N PRO A 25 11.84 0.44 -7.18
CA PRO A 25 11.27 1.30 -8.21
C PRO A 25 9.81 0.90 -8.47
N ALA A 26 8.89 1.81 -8.15
CA ALA A 26 7.47 1.52 -8.08
C ALA A 26 6.67 2.27 -9.14
N THR A 27 6.95 3.55 -9.39
CA THR A 27 6.13 4.37 -10.30
C THR A 27 6.99 5.20 -11.25
N VAL A 28 6.46 5.58 -12.40
CA VAL A 28 7.12 6.51 -13.33
C VAL A 28 6.71 7.95 -12.99
N ASN A 29 7.70 8.82 -12.80
CA ASN A 29 7.52 10.24 -12.63
C ASN A 29 7.35 10.92 -13.99
N GLN A 30 6.14 11.43 -14.25
CA GLN A 30 5.80 12.08 -15.52
C GLN A 30 6.64 13.32 -15.80
N ALA A 31 7.00 14.10 -14.77
CA ALA A 31 7.86 15.27 -14.95
C ALA A 31 9.28 14.90 -15.39
N LYS A 32 9.82 13.78 -14.90
CA LYS A 32 11.12 13.25 -15.33
C LYS A 32 11.05 12.61 -16.72
N LEU A 33 9.93 11.95 -17.04
CA LEU A 33 9.73 11.35 -18.35
C LEU A 33 9.70 12.41 -19.45
N ASN A 34 9.03 13.54 -19.20
CA ASN A 34 8.96 14.66 -20.14
C ASN A 34 10.32 15.33 -20.43
N THR A 35 11.34 15.13 -19.58
CA THR A 35 12.66 15.75 -19.74
C THR A 35 13.73 14.78 -20.26
N ASN A 36 13.71 13.51 -19.84
CA ASN A 36 14.75 12.54 -20.20
C ASN A 36 14.29 11.48 -21.23
N PHE A 37 12.99 11.37 -21.54
CA PHE A 37 12.35 10.35 -22.40
C PHE A 37 12.65 8.87 -22.07
N ASP A 38 13.55 8.58 -21.11
CA ASP A 38 13.94 7.25 -20.66
C ASP A 38 13.08 6.82 -19.45
N TYR A 39 12.25 5.79 -19.66
CA TYR A 39 11.38 5.21 -18.64
C TYR A 39 12.16 4.65 -17.44
N LYS A 40 13.34 4.06 -17.64
CA LYS A 40 14.12 3.45 -16.55
C LYS A 40 14.68 4.52 -15.63
N LYS A 41 15.13 5.65 -16.19
CA LYS A 41 15.63 6.81 -15.42
C LYS A 41 14.51 7.65 -14.79
N SER A 42 13.29 7.52 -15.29
CA SER A 42 12.12 8.25 -14.79
C SER A 42 11.37 7.51 -13.67
N ARG A 43 11.80 6.29 -13.32
CA ARG A 43 11.20 5.52 -12.21
C ARG A 43 11.63 6.09 -10.86
N GLU A 44 10.65 6.19 -9.97
CA GLU A 44 10.82 6.57 -8.57
C GLU A 44 10.39 5.41 -7.67
N ASN A 45 10.82 5.48 -6.41
CA ASN A 45 10.43 4.51 -5.40
C ASN A 45 9.00 4.75 -4.87
N PHE A 46 8.49 3.79 -4.09
CA PHE A 46 7.13 3.86 -3.55
C PHE A 46 6.96 5.00 -2.54
N PHE A 47 8.03 5.42 -1.86
CA PHE A 47 7.97 6.60 -0.98
C PHE A 47 7.72 7.89 -1.74
N TYR A 48 8.45 8.12 -2.83
CA TYR A 48 8.23 9.28 -3.67
C TYR A 48 6.78 9.29 -4.17
N PHE A 49 6.29 8.14 -4.60
CA PHE A 49 4.89 7.95 -4.97
C PHE A 49 3.93 8.40 -3.87
N LEU A 50 4.04 7.84 -2.66
CA LEU A 50 3.16 8.15 -1.54
C LEU A 50 3.19 9.63 -1.14
N PHE A 51 4.37 10.24 -1.10
CA PHE A 51 4.55 11.59 -0.55
C PHE A 51 4.38 12.72 -1.58
N HIS A 52 4.58 12.46 -2.88
CA HIS A 52 4.51 13.52 -3.90
C HIS A 52 3.31 13.39 -4.82
N GLN A 53 2.89 12.16 -5.17
CA GLN A 53 1.77 11.98 -6.10
C GLN A 53 0.41 11.94 -5.37
N VAL A 54 0.38 11.39 -4.16
CA VAL A 54 -0.86 11.19 -3.39
C VAL A 54 -0.72 11.53 -1.89
N PRO A 55 -0.19 12.73 -1.56
CA PRO A 55 0.20 13.07 -0.19
C PRO A 55 -0.95 13.01 0.82
N PHE A 56 -2.15 13.45 0.43
CA PHE A 56 -3.29 13.53 1.35
C PHE A 56 -3.77 12.15 1.82
N TYR A 57 -3.99 11.22 0.88
CA TYR A 57 -4.41 9.86 1.21
C TYR A 57 -3.32 9.10 1.97
N SER A 58 -2.05 9.27 1.58
CA SER A 58 -0.91 8.70 2.30
C SER A 58 -0.81 9.21 3.73
N PHE A 59 -1.05 10.50 3.95
CA PHE A 59 -1.08 11.08 5.29
C PHE A 59 -2.18 10.48 6.16
N ILE A 60 -3.40 10.34 5.62
CA ILE A 60 -4.52 9.70 6.33
C ILE A 60 -4.19 8.25 6.67
N LEU A 61 -3.67 7.48 5.71
CA LEU A 61 -3.28 6.08 5.93
C LEU A 61 -2.24 5.99 7.06
N GLY A 62 -1.21 6.84 7.02
CA GLY A 62 -0.17 6.91 8.05
C GLY A 62 -0.75 7.25 9.42
N LEU A 63 -1.66 8.21 9.50
CA LEU A 63 -2.29 8.63 10.75
C LEU A 63 -3.14 7.51 11.36
N VAL A 64 -4.01 6.87 10.56
CA VAL A 64 -4.84 5.75 11.00
C VAL A 64 -3.98 4.56 11.44
N LEU A 65 -2.89 4.27 10.71
CA LEU A 65 -1.94 3.23 11.07
C LEU A 65 -1.23 3.53 12.40
N LEU A 66 -0.76 4.77 12.60
CA LEU A 66 -0.12 5.18 13.85
C LEU A 66 -1.06 5.06 15.05
N ILE A 67 -2.32 5.49 14.90
CA ILE A 67 -3.33 5.31 15.95
C ILE A 67 -3.57 3.82 16.23
N SER A 68 -3.70 2.99 15.19
CA SER A 68 -3.86 1.54 15.35
C SER A 68 -2.68 0.95 16.16
N LEU A 69 -1.44 1.25 15.79
CA LEU A 69 -0.25 0.78 16.50
C LEU A 69 -0.21 1.25 17.96
N PHE A 70 -0.56 2.51 18.22
CA PHE A 70 -0.64 3.06 19.57
C PHE A 70 -1.69 2.34 20.43
N LEU A 71 -2.88 2.10 19.89
CA LEU A 71 -3.96 1.40 20.60
C LEU A 71 -3.60 -0.07 20.86
N ILE A 72 -2.94 -0.74 19.90
CA ILE A 72 -2.42 -2.11 20.05
C ILE A 72 -1.35 -2.16 21.14
N TYR A 73 -0.42 -1.20 21.16
CA TYR A 73 0.61 -1.09 22.19
C TYR A 73 -0.01 -0.94 23.59
N ARG A 74 -1.06 -0.12 23.71
CA ARG A 74 -1.84 0.06 24.94
C ARG A 74 -2.79 -1.11 25.27
N LYS A 75 -2.87 -2.13 24.40
CA LYS A 75 -3.79 -3.28 24.51
C LYS A 75 -5.25 -2.90 24.69
N ILE A 76 -5.70 -1.87 23.99
CA ILE A 76 -7.09 -1.38 24.08
C ILE A 76 -7.96 -2.16 23.07
N ASN A 77 -9.13 -2.65 23.50
CA ASN A 77 -10.07 -3.40 22.65
C ASN A 77 -10.54 -2.63 21.41
N PHE A 78 -10.56 -1.30 21.50
CA PHE A 78 -10.88 -0.40 20.40
C PHE A 78 -9.86 -0.43 19.25
N SER A 79 -8.65 -0.97 19.48
CA SER A 79 -7.62 -1.16 18.44
C SER A 79 -8.10 -1.94 17.22
N VAL A 80 -9.08 -2.85 17.40
CA VAL A 80 -9.65 -3.65 16.30
C VAL A 80 -10.24 -2.77 15.21
N TYR A 81 -10.99 -1.74 15.60
CA TYR A 81 -11.67 -0.86 14.63
C TYR A 81 -10.68 -0.04 13.82
N PHE A 82 -9.63 0.51 14.47
CA PHE A 82 -8.59 1.26 13.77
C PHE A 82 -7.72 0.36 12.88
N SER A 83 -7.42 -0.85 13.32
CA SER A 83 -6.66 -1.82 12.51
C SER A 83 -7.46 -2.24 11.29
N PHE A 84 -8.77 -2.49 11.46
CA PHE A 84 -9.68 -2.77 10.36
C PHE A 84 -9.83 -1.59 9.40
N ALA A 85 -10.00 -0.37 9.93
CA ALA A 85 -10.06 0.85 9.13
C ALA A 85 -8.78 1.06 8.33
N SER A 86 -7.61 0.80 8.94
CA SER A 86 -6.31 0.89 8.25
C SER A 86 -6.21 -0.11 7.10
N LEU A 87 -6.68 -1.35 7.28
CA LEU A 87 -6.69 -2.39 6.25
C LEU A 87 -7.64 -2.04 5.09
N ILE A 88 -8.88 -1.63 5.40
CA ILE A 88 -9.84 -1.22 4.38
C ILE A 88 -9.30 -0.01 3.62
N PHE A 89 -8.79 0.99 4.32
CA PHE A 89 -8.27 2.19 3.68
C PHE A 89 -7.08 1.85 2.77
N TYR A 90 -6.18 0.98 3.21
CA TYR A 90 -5.09 0.47 2.40
C TYR A 90 -5.58 -0.21 1.11
N ILE A 91 -6.57 -1.12 1.20
CA ILE A 91 -7.14 -1.81 0.04
C ILE A 91 -7.83 -0.82 -0.89
N SER A 92 -8.76 -0.03 -0.35
CA SER A 92 -9.56 0.92 -1.12
C SER A 92 -8.67 1.91 -1.85
N PHE A 93 -7.61 2.41 -1.21
CA PHE A 93 -6.73 3.39 -1.80
C PHE A 93 -5.67 2.79 -2.73
N LEU A 94 -4.83 1.86 -2.24
CA LEU A 94 -3.67 1.37 -2.97
C LEU A 94 -3.95 0.16 -3.86
N VAL A 95 -5.01 -0.61 -3.62
CA VAL A 95 -5.34 -1.78 -4.46
C VAL A 95 -6.38 -1.42 -5.51
N ILE A 96 -7.33 -0.55 -5.17
CA ILE A 96 -8.50 -0.27 -6.03
C ILE A 96 -8.41 1.12 -6.64
N ALA A 97 -8.53 2.17 -5.83
CA ALA A 97 -8.71 3.54 -6.33
C ALA A 97 -7.51 3.97 -7.18
N PHE A 98 -6.29 3.75 -6.72
CA PHE A 98 -5.12 4.25 -7.43
C PHE A 98 -4.85 3.54 -8.78
N PRO A 99 -4.90 2.19 -8.87
CA PRO A 99 -4.87 1.51 -10.17
C PRO A 99 -6.02 1.92 -11.09
N SER A 100 -7.25 2.07 -10.54
CA SER A 100 -8.43 2.46 -11.32
C SER A 100 -8.30 3.86 -11.93
N MET A 101 -7.69 4.81 -11.24
CA MET A 101 -7.47 6.16 -11.78
C MET A 101 -6.62 6.13 -13.05
N ILE A 102 -5.65 5.22 -13.19
CA ILE A 102 -4.85 5.16 -14.43
C ILE A 102 -5.58 4.43 -15.54
N ILE A 103 -6.28 3.34 -15.22
CA ILE A 103 -7.03 2.55 -16.20
C ILE A 103 -8.18 3.38 -16.80
N PHE A 104 -8.92 4.13 -15.98
CA PHE A 104 -10.13 4.84 -16.42
C PHE A 104 -9.92 6.31 -16.81
N ASN A 105 -8.81 6.96 -16.40
CA ASN A 105 -8.54 8.36 -16.77
C ASN A 105 -7.81 8.48 -18.13
N HIS A 106 -7.29 7.37 -18.68
CA HIS A 106 -6.88 7.31 -20.08
C HIS A 106 -8.06 6.93 -20.96
N SER A 107 -8.75 7.93 -21.50
CA SER A 107 -9.74 7.80 -22.58
C SER A 107 -9.07 7.46 -23.93
N LEU A 108 -8.16 6.49 -23.98
CA LEU A 108 -7.38 6.13 -25.17
C LEU A 108 -7.72 4.73 -25.66
N SER A 109 -8.74 4.72 -26.52
CA SER A 109 -8.84 3.93 -27.76
C SER A 109 -8.45 2.45 -27.70
N GLY A 110 -9.48 1.58 -27.65
CA GLY A 110 -9.40 0.23 -28.23
C GLY A 110 -9.43 -0.91 -27.23
N ASN A 111 -10.65 -1.29 -26.83
CA ASN A 111 -11.17 -2.54 -26.24
C ASN A 111 -10.26 -3.78 -26.16
N THR A 112 -9.06 -3.71 -25.58
CA THR A 112 -8.26 -4.89 -25.28
C THR A 112 -7.63 -4.77 -23.90
N PHE A 113 -8.07 -5.63 -22.98
CA PHE A 113 -7.55 -5.76 -21.60
C PHE A 113 -6.01 -5.89 -21.54
N GLY A 114 -5.38 -6.44 -22.59
CA GLY A 114 -3.93 -6.51 -22.72
C GLY A 114 -3.24 -5.14 -22.86
N ALA A 115 -3.88 -4.16 -23.52
CA ALA A 115 -3.35 -2.80 -23.63
C ALA A 115 -3.38 -2.08 -22.28
N GLU A 116 -4.46 -2.20 -21.51
CA GLU A 116 -4.59 -1.61 -20.17
C GLU A 116 -3.58 -2.18 -19.18
N LEU A 117 -3.36 -3.51 -19.19
CA LEU A 117 -2.36 -4.15 -18.34
C LEU A 117 -0.93 -3.71 -18.71
N SER A 118 -0.65 -3.53 -20.01
CA SER A 118 0.65 -3.03 -20.47
C SER A 118 0.88 -1.57 -20.05
N ILE A 119 -0.15 -0.72 -20.09
CA ILE A 119 -0.12 0.67 -19.61
C ILE A 119 0.13 0.69 -18.10
N PHE A 120 -0.57 -0.17 -17.34
CA PHE A 120 -0.36 -0.32 -15.90
C PHE A 120 1.08 -0.74 -15.59
N LEU A 121 1.64 -1.77 -16.22
CA LEU A 121 3.02 -2.22 -15.98
C LEU A 121 4.10 -1.22 -16.45
N THR A 122 3.74 -0.37 -17.41
CA THR A 122 4.62 0.71 -17.89
C THR A 122 4.68 1.84 -16.86
N PHE A 123 3.53 2.24 -16.32
CA PHE A 123 3.43 3.26 -15.27
C PHE A 123 3.88 2.76 -13.90
N TYR A 124 3.52 1.53 -13.55
CA TYR A 124 3.79 0.86 -12.29
C TYR A 124 4.77 -0.28 -12.50
N GLY A 125 5.90 -0.22 -11.83
CA GLY A 125 6.86 -1.31 -11.82
C GLY A 125 6.40 -2.49 -10.97
N ALA A 126 7.08 -3.62 -11.13
CA ALA A 126 6.96 -4.75 -10.21
C ALA A 126 7.14 -4.33 -8.74
N GLY A 127 7.93 -3.27 -8.46
CA GLY A 127 8.08 -2.72 -7.11
C GLY A 127 6.78 -2.22 -6.49
N TYR A 128 5.85 -1.68 -7.29
CA TYR A 128 4.52 -1.29 -6.79
C TYR A 128 3.71 -2.53 -6.38
N ILE A 129 3.65 -3.55 -7.23
CA ILE A 129 2.91 -4.80 -6.95
C ILE A 129 3.46 -5.47 -5.69
N ILE A 130 4.80 -5.58 -5.60
CA ILE A 130 5.48 -6.17 -4.45
C ILE A 130 5.15 -5.39 -3.18
N ALA A 131 5.29 -4.06 -3.19
CA ALA A 131 4.98 -3.23 -2.03
C ALA A 131 3.51 -3.32 -1.62
N VAL A 132 2.58 -3.36 -2.60
CA VAL A 132 1.15 -3.50 -2.34
C VAL A 132 0.85 -4.85 -1.66
N LEU A 133 1.39 -5.95 -2.17
CA LEU A 133 1.20 -7.30 -1.62
C LEU A 133 1.77 -7.45 -0.21
N PHE A 134 3.01 -7.01 0.01
CA PHE A 134 3.61 -7.08 1.35
C PHE A 134 2.88 -6.18 2.35
N GLY A 135 2.35 -5.04 1.91
CA GLY A 135 1.51 -4.22 2.77
C GLY A 135 0.16 -4.88 3.08
N LEU A 136 -0.49 -5.55 2.13
CA LEU A 136 -1.69 -6.34 2.43
C LEU A 136 -1.43 -7.36 3.53
N VAL A 137 -0.31 -8.07 3.46
CA VAL A 137 0.10 -9.03 4.50
C VAL A 137 0.33 -8.32 5.84
N ALA A 138 1.03 -7.18 5.86
CA ALA A 138 1.30 -6.43 7.08
C ALA A 138 0.01 -5.91 7.76
N PHE A 139 -0.89 -5.31 6.99
CA PHE A 139 -2.16 -4.78 7.51
C PHE A 139 -3.13 -5.90 7.92
N LEU A 140 -3.14 -7.02 7.20
CA LEU A 140 -3.92 -8.20 7.60
C LEU A 140 -3.40 -8.76 8.92
N LEU A 141 -2.08 -8.91 9.09
CA LEU A 141 -1.47 -9.37 10.33
C LEU A 141 -1.75 -8.41 11.50
N LEU A 142 -1.70 -7.10 11.26
CA LEU A 142 -2.06 -6.08 12.24
C LEU A 142 -3.51 -6.27 12.72
N PHE A 143 -4.45 -6.42 11.79
CA PHE A 143 -5.86 -6.64 12.10
C PHE A 143 -6.08 -7.95 12.87
N LEU A 144 -5.51 -9.06 12.40
CA LEU A 144 -5.62 -10.36 13.08
C LEU A 144 -5.02 -10.32 14.49
N TYR A 145 -3.90 -9.62 14.67
CA TYR A 145 -3.31 -9.43 15.99
C TYR A 145 -4.20 -8.56 16.91
N SER A 146 -4.85 -7.53 16.37
CA SER A 146 -5.80 -6.72 17.15
C SER A 146 -7.02 -7.52 17.63
N LEU A 147 -7.54 -8.45 16.82
CA LEU A 147 -8.64 -9.34 17.21
C LEU A 147 -8.25 -10.21 18.42
N ARG A 148 -7.00 -10.70 18.45
CA ARG A 148 -6.47 -11.44 19.60
C ARG A 148 -6.51 -10.62 20.89
N ILE A 149 -6.19 -9.31 20.83
CA ILE A 149 -6.23 -8.44 22.01
C ILE A 149 -7.65 -8.34 22.56
N LYS A 150 -8.66 -8.23 21.68
CA LYS A 150 -10.07 -8.13 22.08
C LYS A 150 -10.61 -9.43 22.70
N GLU A 151 -10.05 -10.58 22.34
CA GLU A 151 -10.43 -11.89 22.90
C GLU A 151 -9.77 -12.21 24.27
N CYS A 152 -8.82 -11.39 24.73
CA CYS A 152 -8.11 -11.54 26.01
C CYS A 152 -8.70 -10.61 27.08
#